data_AF-A0AAV4J8G2-F1
#
_entry.id   AF-A0AAV4J8G2-F1
#
_cell.length_a   1.000
_cell.length_b   1.000
_cell.length_c   1.000
_cell.angle_alpha   90.00
_cell.angle_beta   90.00
_cell.angle_gamma   90.00
#
_symmetry.space_group_name_H-M   'P 1'
#
loop_
_entity.id
_entity.type
_entity.pdbx_description
1 polymer ?
#
loop_
_entity_poly.entity_id
_entity_poly.type
_entity_poly.pdbx_seq_one_letter_code
_entity_poly.pdbx_strand_id
1 'polypeptide(L)'
;VVVVVVVVEVVLIVVVLVVVVVFVVVVVVLIVVVVVVVVVVVVVEVVVVVVVVVVVLVVVVVVVVVVVEVVVIVVVVVVVVVVSSSSSSRSRSRSIVVAIVVLVVVAVVVIVVVAIVVLVVVAVVVIVVVVVVVVVVVVVVVVVVVIVVVVAVVVVVIAIVVLVVVALVVIVVVRQQKDDDVTAVLLPLSAATVAAAKITKK
;
A
#
# COMPACT_ATOMS: atom_id res chain seq x y z
N VAL A 1 -32.28 16.86 -44.05
CA VAL A 1 -30.96 16.21 -44.25
C VAL A 1 -29.83 17.03 -43.64
N VAL A 2 -29.54 18.26 -44.09
CA VAL A 2 -28.42 19.07 -43.58
C VAL A 2 -28.45 19.25 -42.05
N VAL A 3 -29.60 19.61 -41.47
CA VAL A 3 -29.75 19.77 -40.01
C VAL A 3 -29.47 18.46 -39.26
N VAL A 4 -29.91 17.32 -39.79
CA VAL A 4 -29.68 16.01 -39.17
C VAL A 4 -28.20 15.65 -39.19
N VAL A 5 -27.51 15.91 -40.31
CA VAL A 5 -26.05 15.69 -40.43
C VAL A 5 -25.29 16.53 -39.41
N VAL A 6 -25.62 17.82 -39.30
CA VAL A 6 -24.97 18.73 -38.33
C VAL A 6 -25.22 18.28 -36.89
N VAL A 7 -26.45 17.85 -36.54
CA VAL A 7 -26.76 17.35 -35.20
C VAL A 7 -25.97 16.08 -34.88
N VAL A 8 -25.90 15.14 -35.81
CA VAL A 8 -25.12 13.90 -35.63
C VAL A 8 -23.63 14.20 -35.44
N GLU A 9 -23.10 15.12 -36.24
CA GLU A 9 -21.70 15.54 -36.15
C GLU A 9 -21.38 16.21 -34.80
N VAL A 10 -22.24 17.12 -34.33
CA VAL A 10 -22.10 17.74 -33.01
C VAL A 10 -22.20 16.71 -31.88
N VAL A 11 -23.17 15.79 -31.95
CA VAL A 11 -23.30 14.71 -30.94
C VAL A 11 -22.04 13.85 -30.91
N LEU A 12 -21.50 13.49 -32.07
CA LEU A 12 -20.29 12.69 -32.16
C LEU A 12 -19.08 13.43 -31.56
N ILE A 13 -18.93 14.72 -31.84
CA ILE A 13 -17.88 15.56 -31.23
C ILE A 13 -18.03 15.58 -29.70
N VAL A 14 -19.24 15.78 -29.19
CA VAL A 14 -19.51 15.79 -27.73
C VAL A 14 -19.18 14.44 -27.12
N VAL A 15 -19.61 13.33 -27.73
CA VAL A 15 -19.30 11.98 -27.24
C VAL A 15 -17.79 11.73 -27.23
N VAL A 16 -17.08 12.08 -28.30
CA VAL A 16 -15.61 11.95 -28.36
C VAL A 16 -14.95 12.77 -27.26
N LEU A 17 -15.39 14.02 -27.06
CA LEU A 17 -14.85 14.88 -26.02
C LEU A 17 -15.08 14.29 -24.62
N VAL A 18 -16.29 13.78 -24.34
CA VAL A 18 -16.60 13.11 -23.06
C VAL A 18 -15.71 11.90 -22.87
N VAL A 19 -15.53 11.06 -23.89
CA VAL A 19 -14.66 9.87 -23.82
C VAL A 19 -13.21 10.28 -23.55
N VAL A 20 -12.70 11.32 -24.20
CA VAL A 20 -11.33 11.83 -23.97
C VAL A 20 -11.18 12.36 -22.55
N VAL A 21 -12.13 13.16 -22.05
CA VAL A 21 -12.08 13.68 -20.68
C VAL A 21 -12.12 12.53 -19.67
N VAL A 22 -12.99 11.55 -19.85
CA VAL A 22 -13.07 10.35 -19.01
C VAL A 22 -11.74 9.60 -19.03
N PHE A 23 -11.15 9.40 -20.21
CA PHE A 23 -9.87 8.73 -20.35
C PHE A 23 -8.76 9.48 -19.59
N VAL A 24 -8.69 10.81 -19.74
CA VAL A 24 -7.72 11.64 -19.01
C VAL A 24 -7.92 11.52 -17.50
N VAL A 25 -9.17 11.57 -17.02
CA VAL A 25 -9.47 11.40 -15.58
C VAL A 25 -9.00 10.03 -15.09
N VAL A 26 -9.28 8.96 -15.84
CA VAL A 26 -8.82 7.60 -15.48
C VAL A 26 -7.30 7.52 -15.44
N VAL A 27 -6.60 8.08 -16.43
CA VAL A 27 -5.13 8.10 -16.46
C VAL A 27 -4.57 8.88 -15.27
N VAL A 28 -5.12 10.06 -14.96
CA VAL A 28 -4.68 10.87 -13.82
C VAL A 28 -4.90 10.11 -12.50
N VAL A 29 -6.06 9.47 -12.33
CA VAL A 29 -6.35 8.65 -11.15
C VAL A 29 -5.35 7.50 -11.03
N LEU A 30 -5.04 6.80 -12.13
CA LEU A 30 -4.04 5.74 -12.14
C LEU A 30 -2.65 6.25 -11.77
N ILE A 31 -2.22 7.40 -12.29
CA ILE A 31 -0.94 8.01 -11.94
C ILE A 31 -0.89 8.33 -10.44
N VAL A 32 -1.94 8.97 -9.90
CA VAL A 32 -2.02 9.30 -8.47
C VAL A 32 -1.93 8.03 -7.62
N VAL A 33 -2.63 6.96 -8.02
CA VAL A 33 -2.59 5.67 -7.34
C VAL A 33 -1.20 5.08 -7.35
N VAL A 34 -0.52 5.06 -8.50
CA VAL A 34 0.86 4.57 -8.60
C VAL A 34 1.78 5.39 -7.70
N VAL A 35 1.67 6.71 -7.70
CA VAL A 35 2.48 7.58 -6.83
C VAL A 35 2.23 7.26 -5.35
N VAL A 36 0.96 7.12 -4.94
CA VAL A 36 0.61 6.75 -3.56
C VAL A 36 1.21 5.40 -3.18
N VAL A 37 1.09 4.39 -4.05
CA VAL A 37 1.67 3.06 -3.81
C VAL A 37 3.19 3.15 -3.65
N VAL A 38 3.88 3.88 -4.54
CA VAL A 38 5.33 4.07 -4.46
C VAL A 38 5.73 4.75 -3.15
N VAL A 39 5.04 5.83 -2.77
CA VAL A 39 5.32 6.55 -1.52
C VAL A 39 5.12 5.61 -0.32
N VAL A 40 4.05 4.84 -0.28
CA VAL A 40 3.79 3.88 0.80
C VAL A 40 4.91 2.83 0.88
N VAL A 41 5.33 2.28 -0.26
CA VAL A 41 6.43 1.29 -0.31
C VAL A 41 7.72 1.90 0.22
N VAL A 42 8.08 3.12 -0.21
CA VAL A 42 9.30 3.82 0.26
C VAL A 42 9.24 4.09 1.76
N VAL A 43 8.10 4.56 2.27
CA VAL A 43 7.93 4.81 3.72
C VAL A 43 8.13 3.51 4.51
N VAL A 44 7.57 2.42 4.02
CA VAL A 44 7.71 1.10 4.65
C VAL A 44 9.13 0.60 4.63
N GLU A 45 9.83 0.72 3.50
CA GLU A 45 11.24 0.37 3.41
C GLU A 45 12.09 1.16 4.42
N VAL A 46 11.87 2.49 4.51
CA VAL A 46 12.55 3.35 5.48
C VAL A 46 12.27 2.90 6.91
N VAL A 47 11.02 2.61 7.26
CA VAL A 47 10.65 2.14 8.60
C VAL A 47 11.33 0.80 8.91
N VAL A 48 11.36 -0.14 7.96
CA VAL A 48 12.04 -1.43 8.13
C VAL A 48 13.54 -1.22 8.37
N VAL A 49 14.19 -0.37 7.58
CA VAL A 49 15.62 -0.05 7.75
C VAL A 49 15.88 0.56 9.13
N VAL A 50 15.08 1.53 9.55
CA VAL A 50 15.21 2.17 10.87
C VAL A 50 15.06 1.14 11.99
N VAL A 51 14.05 0.26 11.92
CA VAL A 51 13.84 -0.79 12.92
C VAL A 51 15.04 -1.74 12.97
N VAL A 52 15.56 -2.17 11.83
CA VAL A 52 16.75 -3.04 11.76
C VAL A 52 17.95 -2.34 12.39
N VAL A 53 18.21 -1.08 12.08
CA VAL A 53 19.33 -0.31 12.64
C VAL A 53 19.20 -0.19 14.16
N VAL A 54 18.02 0.16 14.68
CA VAL A 54 17.77 0.27 16.12
C VAL A 54 18.03 -1.07 16.80
N VAL A 55 17.58 -2.17 16.22
CA VAL A 55 17.79 -3.50 16.79
C VAL A 55 19.25 -3.91 16.78
N VAL A 56 19.97 -3.66 15.69
CA VAL A 56 21.42 -3.89 15.65
C VAL A 56 22.12 -3.08 16.75
N LEU A 57 21.76 -1.80 16.93
CA LEU A 57 22.32 -0.97 18.00
C LEU A 57 22.02 -1.53 19.38
N VAL A 58 20.78 -1.96 19.65
CA VAL A 58 20.41 -2.59 20.93
C VAL A 58 21.22 -3.87 21.17
N VAL A 59 21.34 -4.74 20.17
CA VAL A 59 22.14 -5.97 20.25
C VAL A 59 23.60 -5.63 20.57
N VAL A 60 24.20 -4.66 19.87
CA VAL A 60 25.57 -4.22 20.12
C VAL A 60 25.74 -3.71 21.54
N VAL A 61 24.82 -2.87 22.03
CA VAL A 61 24.85 -2.36 23.41
C VAL A 61 24.78 -3.50 24.41
N VAL A 62 23.85 -4.45 24.25
CA VAL A 62 23.72 -5.61 25.15
C VAL A 62 25.00 -6.44 25.15
N VAL A 63 25.57 -6.73 23.98
CA VAL A 63 26.84 -7.47 23.87
C VAL A 63 27.97 -6.73 24.57
N VAL A 64 28.11 -5.43 24.37
CA VAL A 64 29.15 -4.61 25.03
C VAL A 64 28.99 -4.65 26.55
N VAL A 65 27.77 -4.44 27.06
CA VAL A 65 27.48 -4.49 28.50
C VAL A 65 27.89 -5.84 29.09
N VAL A 66 27.55 -6.93 28.41
CA VAL A 66 27.87 -8.27 28.89
C VAL A 66 29.37 -8.56 28.83
N VAL A 67 30.06 -8.15 27.78
CA VAL A 67 31.52 -8.28 27.72
C VAL A 67 32.16 -7.51 28.88
N VAL A 68 31.71 -6.29 29.15
CA VAL A 68 32.22 -5.49 30.28
C VAL A 68 31.97 -6.20 31.61
N GLU A 69 30.77 -6.71 31.84
CA GLU A 69 30.43 -7.43 33.07
C GLU A 69 31.31 -8.68 33.26
N VAL A 70 31.50 -9.48 32.21
CA VAL A 70 32.37 -10.66 32.23
C VAL A 70 33.82 -10.26 32.53
N VAL A 71 34.33 -9.19 31.90
CA VAL A 71 35.69 -8.69 32.18
C VAL A 71 35.82 -8.25 33.63
N VAL A 72 34.85 -7.53 34.18
CA VAL A 72 34.85 -7.11 35.59
C VAL A 72 34.88 -8.32 36.51
N ILE A 73 34.05 -9.34 36.27
CA ILE A 73 34.03 -10.57 37.07
C ILE A 73 35.39 -11.26 37.01
N VAL A 74 35.96 -11.43 35.82
CA VAL A 74 37.28 -12.06 35.65
C VAL A 74 38.36 -11.28 36.40
N VAL A 75 38.39 -9.95 36.29
CA VAL A 75 39.36 -9.11 37.01
C VAL A 75 39.20 -9.26 38.53
N VAL A 76 37.97 -9.20 39.05
CA VAL A 76 37.71 -9.38 40.49
C VAL A 76 38.19 -10.75 40.97
N VAL A 77 37.90 -11.81 40.22
CA VAL A 77 38.34 -13.18 40.56
C VAL A 77 39.86 -13.29 40.56
N VAL A 78 40.53 -12.75 39.55
CA VAL A 78 42.00 -12.73 39.47
C VAL A 78 42.59 -11.97 40.66
N VAL A 79 42.07 -10.79 40.99
CA VAL A 79 42.53 -10.00 42.14
C VAL A 79 42.34 -10.78 43.45
N VAL A 80 41.18 -11.41 43.66
CA VAL A 80 40.90 -12.22 44.86
C VAL A 80 41.87 -13.40 44.98
N VAL A 81 42.18 -14.09 43.86
CA VAL A 81 43.13 -15.20 43.82
C VAL A 81 44.56 -14.74 44.12
N VAL A 82 45.00 -13.62 43.52
CA VAL A 82 46.35 -13.06 43.72
C VAL A 82 46.54 -12.59 45.16
N VAL A 83 45.56 -11.88 45.73
CA VAL A 83 45.61 -11.41 47.13
C VAL A 83 45.64 -12.60 48.09
N SER A 84 44.78 -13.60 47.88
CA SER A 84 44.74 -14.81 48.73
C SER A 84 46.05 -15.60 48.69
N SER A 85 46.78 -15.57 47.57
CA SER A 85 48.07 -16.24 47.40
C SER A 85 49.21 -15.56 48.17
N SER A 86 49.09 -14.25 48.44
CA SER A 86 50.14 -13.48 49.12
C SER A 86 50.18 -13.69 50.64
N SER A 87 49.13 -14.26 51.25
CA SER A 87 48.97 -14.27 52.71
C SER A 87 49.22 -15.60 53.42
N SER A 88 49.57 -16.70 52.73
CA SER A 88 49.68 -18.00 53.43
C SER A 88 50.73 -18.95 52.88
N SER A 89 51.92 -18.84 53.45
CA SER A 89 52.83 -19.96 53.64
C SER A 89 52.17 -20.99 54.57
N ARG A 90 51.89 -22.20 54.05
CA ARG A 90 51.39 -23.45 54.72
C ARG A 90 49.89 -23.77 54.53
N SER A 91 49.53 -24.31 53.36
CA SER A 91 48.49 -25.34 53.12
C SER A 91 48.08 -25.33 51.63
N ARG A 92 48.89 -25.95 50.77
CA ARG A 92 48.77 -25.84 49.30
C ARG A 92 47.54 -26.56 48.70
N SER A 93 46.92 -27.52 49.39
CA SER A 93 45.86 -28.34 48.77
C SER A 93 44.44 -27.76 48.88
N ARG A 94 44.08 -27.08 49.98
CA ARG A 94 42.72 -26.52 50.12
C ARG A 94 42.50 -25.27 49.28
N SER A 95 43.53 -24.44 49.09
CA SER A 95 43.39 -23.20 48.29
C SER A 95 43.17 -23.48 46.80
N ILE A 96 43.76 -24.56 46.27
CA ILE A 96 43.58 -24.97 44.87
C ILE A 96 42.13 -25.39 44.60
N VAL A 97 41.51 -26.16 45.49
CA VAL A 97 40.12 -26.60 45.31
C VAL A 97 39.18 -25.40 45.31
N VAL A 98 39.36 -24.44 46.22
CA VAL A 98 38.54 -23.22 46.26
C VAL A 98 38.72 -22.40 44.99
N ALA A 99 39.96 -22.24 44.50
CA ALA A 99 40.22 -21.53 43.24
C ALA A 99 39.52 -22.20 42.05
N ILE A 100 39.57 -23.53 41.95
CA ILE A 100 38.88 -24.29 40.90
C ILE A 100 37.37 -24.09 41.02
N VAL A 101 36.79 -24.20 42.22
CA VAL A 101 35.34 -24.00 42.43
C VAL A 101 34.92 -22.59 42.02
N VAL A 102 35.68 -21.55 42.42
CA VAL A 102 35.40 -20.17 42.01
C VAL A 102 35.48 -20.03 40.50
N LEU A 103 36.50 -20.61 39.85
CA LEU A 103 36.64 -20.59 38.39
C LEU A 103 35.46 -21.27 37.70
N VAL A 104 34.99 -22.40 38.22
CA VAL A 104 33.82 -23.11 37.70
C VAL A 104 32.55 -22.28 37.90
N VAL A 105 32.33 -21.70 39.08
CA VAL A 105 31.17 -20.83 39.33
C VAL A 105 31.18 -19.63 38.40
N VAL A 106 32.33 -18.99 38.21
CA VAL A 106 32.49 -17.87 37.27
C VAL A 106 32.21 -18.31 35.84
N ALA A 107 32.76 -19.44 35.41
CA ALA A 107 32.49 -19.99 34.08
C ALA A 107 30.98 -20.25 33.88
N VAL A 108 30.30 -20.83 34.88
CA VAL A 108 28.85 -21.06 34.84
C VAL A 108 28.09 -19.74 34.76
N VAL A 109 28.45 -18.74 35.58
CA VAL A 109 27.81 -17.41 35.53
C VAL A 109 27.99 -16.78 34.14
N VAL A 110 29.20 -16.82 33.58
CA VAL A 110 29.47 -16.29 32.23
C VAL A 110 28.61 -17.00 31.18
N ILE A 111 28.49 -18.33 31.23
CA ILE A 111 27.65 -19.10 30.31
C ILE A 111 26.19 -18.68 30.43
N VAL A 112 25.68 -18.53 31.66
CA VAL A 112 24.29 -18.11 31.91
C VAL A 112 24.04 -16.70 31.37
N VAL A 113 24.94 -15.75 31.63
CA VAL A 113 24.82 -14.38 31.11
C VAL A 113 24.82 -14.39 29.58
N VAL A 114 25.74 -15.12 28.94
CA VAL A 114 25.78 -15.26 27.48
C VAL A 114 24.48 -15.87 26.95
N ALA A 115 23.94 -16.90 27.60
CA ALA A 115 22.67 -17.50 27.20
C ALA A 115 21.50 -16.51 27.30
N ILE A 116 21.44 -15.71 28.37
CA ILE A 116 20.42 -14.66 28.53
C ILE A 116 20.54 -13.62 27.42
N VAL A 117 21.76 -13.18 27.09
CA VAL A 117 21.99 -12.24 25.98
C VAL A 117 21.48 -12.81 24.68
N VAL A 118 21.86 -14.05 24.35
CA VAL A 118 21.41 -14.70 23.12
C VAL A 118 19.89 -14.77 23.08
N LEU A 119 19.23 -15.12 24.19
CA LEU A 119 17.77 -15.12 24.27
C LEU A 119 17.15 -13.74 24.05
N VAL A 120 17.73 -12.69 24.64
CA VAL A 120 17.28 -11.30 24.43
C VAL A 120 17.44 -10.90 22.97
N VAL A 121 18.59 -11.19 22.35
CA VAL A 121 18.83 -10.91 20.94
C VAL A 121 17.80 -11.63 20.06
N VAL A 122 17.56 -12.92 20.31
CA VAL A 122 16.54 -13.70 19.56
C VAL A 122 15.15 -13.10 19.75
N ALA A 123 14.75 -12.75 20.97
CA ALA A 123 13.46 -12.14 21.24
C ALA A 123 13.29 -10.81 20.49
N VAL A 124 14.31 -9.96 20.51
CA VAL A 124 14.32 -8.68 19.77
C VAL A 124 14.19 -8.94 18.26
N VAL A 125 14.94 -9.88 17.70
CA VAL A 125 14.84 -10.25 16.28
C VAL A 125 13.44 -10.74 15.92
N VAL A 126 12.81 -11.59 16.76
CA VAL A 126 11.43 -12.05 16.53
C VAL A 126 10.46 -10.87 16.53
N ILE A 127 10.59 -9.93 17.48
CA ILE A 127 9.74 -8.73 17.53
C ILE A 127 9.90 -7.92 16.24
N VAL A 128 11.12 -7.72 15.76
CA VAL A 128 11.37 -7.02 14.48
C VAL A 128 10.67 -7.71 13.33
N VAL A 129 10.84 -9.03 13.21
CA VAL A 129 10.21 -9.80 12.14
C VAL A 129 8.69 -9.64 12.18
N VAL A 130 8.08 -9.71 13.38
CA VAL A 130 6.64 -9.49 13.54
C VAL A 130 6.24 -8.08 13.10
N VAL A 131 6.98 -7.04 13.51
CA VAL A 131 6.70 -5.66 13.10
C VAL A 131 6.81 -5.51 11.58
N VAL A 132 7.86 -6.04 10.96
CA VAL A 132 8.05 -6.00 9.49
C VAL A 132 6.87 -6.69 8.79
N VAL A 133 6.47 -7.88 9.25
CA VAL A 133 5.32 -8.61 8.69
C VAL A 133 4.03 -7.80 8.82
N VAL A 134 3.76 -7.21 9.98
CA VAL A 134 2.57 -6.38 10.20
C VAL A 134 2.58 -5.17 9.25
N VAL A 135 3.72 -4.50 9.11
CA VAL A 135 3.85 -3.35 8.20
C VAL A 135 3.58 -3.78 6.75
N VAL A 136 4.16 -4.90 6.30
CA VAL A 136 3.91 -5.44 4.95
C VAL A 136 2.42 -5.76 4.75
N VAL A 137 1.76 -6.40 5.71
CA VAL A 137 0.32 -6.70 5.64
C VAL A 137 -0.49 -5.42 5.52
N VAL A 138 -0.19 -4.40 6.33
CA VAL A 138 -0.87 -3.10 6.27
C VAL A 138 -0.71 -2.45 4.89
N VAL A 139 0.50 -2.47 4.32
CA VAL A 139 0.74 -1.96 2.96
C VAL A 139 -0.11 -2.69 1.95
N VAL A 140 -0.09 -4.02 1.96
CA VAL A 140 -0.86 -4.83 1.01
C VAL A 140 -2.35 -4.51 1.12
N VAL A 141 -2.89 -4.40 2.33
CA VAL A 141 -4.29 -4.01 2.55
C VAL A 141 -4.57 -2.62 1.97
N VAL A 142 -3.72 -1.62 2.24
CA VAL A 142 -3.89 -0.27 1.69
C VAL A 142 -3.86 -0.28 0.16
N VAL A 143 -2.92 -0.98 -0.45
CA VAL A 143 -2.82 -1.10 -1.91
C VAL A 143 -4.09 -1.75 -2.48
N VAL A 144 -4.57 -2.84 -1.88
CA VAL A 144 -5.81 -3.52 -2.31
C VAL A 144 -7.01 -2.57 -2.20
N VAL A 145 -7.15 -1.85 -1.09
CA VAL A 145 -8.25 -0.88 -0.90
C VAL A 145 -8.19 0.20 -1.97
N VAL A 146 -7.02 0.77 -2.24
CA VAL A 146 -6.84 1.77 -3.29
C VAL A 146 -7.25 1.22 -4.66
N ILE A 147 -6.83 0.00 -5.02
CA ILE A 147 -7.23 -0.65 -6.27
C ILE A 147 -8.76 -0.81 -6.35
N VAL A 148 -9.39 -1.30 -5.28
CA VAL A 148 -10.86 -1.47 -5.23
C VAL A 148 -11.58 -0.14 -5.43
N VAL A 149 -11.10 0.94 -4.79
CA VAL A 149 -11.67 2.29 -4.96
C VAL A 149 -11.53 2.77 -6.40
N VAL A 150 -10.36 2.58 -7.02
CA VAL A 150 -10.13 2.95 -8.43
C VAL A 150 -11.08 2.20 -9.35
N VAL A 151 -11.19 0.88 -9.18
CA VAL A 151 -12.09 0.05 -9.99
C VAL A 151 -13.54 0.53 -9.81
N ALA A 152 -13.97 0.81 -8.58
CA ALA A 152 -15.30 1.34 -8.32
C ALA A 152 -15.54 2.69 -9.03
N VAL A 153 -14.59 3.62 -8.97
CA VAL A 153 -14.67 4.91 -9.67
C VAL A 153 -14.77 4.70 -11.18
N VAL A 154 -13.93 3.84 -11.76
CA VAL A 154 -13.95 3.53 -13.20
C VAL A 154 -15.31 2.97 -13.61
N VAL A 155 -15.87 2.02 -12.84
CA VAL A 155 -17.19 1.43 -13.11
C VAL A 155 -18.28 2.50 -13.06
N VAL A 156 -18.26 3.38 -12.05
CA VAL A 156 -19.23 4.50 -11.94
C VAL A 156 -19.13 5.44 -13.13
N VAL A 157 -17.92 5.80 -13.55
CA VAL A 157 -17.71 6.69 -14.70
C VAL A 157 -18.23 6.03 -15.99
N ILE A 158 -17.94 4.74 -16.21
CA ILE A 158 -18.48 4.00 -17.36
C ILE A 158 -20.00 3.98 -17.33
N ALA A 159 -20.61 3.70 -16.17
CA ALA A 159 -22.06 3.69 -16.01
C ALA A 159 -22.68 5.05 -16.36
N ILE A 160 -22.07 6.15 -15.93
CA ILE A 160 -22.50 7.51 -16.27
C ILE A 160 -22.41 7.76 -17.77
N VAL A 161 -21.29 7.39 -18.41
CA VAL A 161 -21.13 7.55 -19.86
C VAL A 161 -22.20 6.76 -20.62
N VAL A 162 -22.45 5.51 -20.23
CA VAL A 162 -23.51 4.68 -20.84
C VAL A 162 -24.88 5.33 -20.67
N LEU A 163 -25.22 5.81 -19.47
CA LEU A 163 -26.49 6.51 -19.24
C LEU A 163 -26.65 7.75 -20.11
N VAL A 164 -25.59 8.56 -20.25
CA VAL A 164 -25.61 9.75 -21.11
C VAL A 164 -25.82 9.37 -22.57
N VAL A 165 -25.11 8.34 -23.07
CA VAL A 165 -25.26 7.86 -24.44
C VAL A 165 -26.68 7.35 -24.68
N VAL A 166 -27.23 6.54 -23.77
CA VAL A 166 -28.61 6.04 -23.87
C VAL A 166 -29.61 7.19 -23.88
N ALA A 167 -29.48 8.17 -22.97
CA ALA A 167 -30.35 9.34 -22.93
C ALA A 167 -30.30 10.14 -24.24
N LEU A 168 -29.11 10.34 -24.81
CA LEU A 168 -28.95 11.01 -26.10
C LEU A 168 -29.62 10.23 -27.24
N VAL A 169 -29.43 8.91 -27.30
CA VAL A 169 -30.09 8.06 -28.30
C VAL A 169 -31.60 8.16 -28.20
N VAL A 170 -32.16 8.08 -26.98
CA VAL A 170 -33.61 8.21 -26.75
C VAL A 170 -34.11 9.58 -27.23
N ILE A 171 -33.40 10.67 -26.91
CA ILE A 171 -33.76 12.02 -27.37
C ILE A 171 -33.76 12.10 -28.90
N VAL A 172 -32.79 11.48 -29.58
CA VAL A 172 -32.72 11.45 -31.05
C VAL A 172 -33.89 10.67 -31.64
N VAL A 173 -34.20 9.49 -31.10
CA VAL A 173 -35.31 8.64 -31.58
C VAL A 173 -36.65 9.33 -31.40
N VAL A 174 -36.91 9.93 -30.23
CA VAL A 174 -38.15 10.66 -29.95
C VAL A 174 -38.32 11.87 -30.89
N ARG A 175 -37.22 12.56 -31.23
CA ARG A 175 -37.28 13.64 -32.22
C ARG A 175 -37.62 13.13 -33.62
N GLN A 176 -37.05 12.00 -34.06
CA GLN A 176 -37.36 11.43 -35.37
C GLN A 176 -38.83 11.03 -35.51
N GLN A 177 -39.42 10.38 -34.49
CA GLN A 177 -40.84 10.02 -34.53
C GLN A 177 -41.76 11.24 -34.66
N LYS A 178 -41.44 12.34 -33.99
CA LYS A 178 -42.23 13.57 -34.07
C LYS A 178 -42.19 14.20 -35.46
N ASP A 179 -41.05 14.12 -36.15
CA ASP A 179 -40.91 14.65 -37.51
C ASP A 179 -41.66 13.77 -38.53
N ASP A 180 -41.69 12.45 -38.32
CA ASP A 180 -42.43 11.51 -39.17
C ASP A 180 -43.96 11.71 -39.08
N ASP A 181 -44.50 11.94 -37.88
CA ASP A 181 -45.93 12.22 -37.66
C ASP A 181 -46.37 13.53 -38.35
N VAL A 182 -45.55 14.58 -38.26
CA VAL A 182 -45.84 15.87 -38.93
C VAL A 182 -45.83 15.70 -40.46
N THR A 183 -44.88 14.92 -40.99
CA THR A 183 -44.78 14.66 -42.43
C THR A 183 -45.97 13.82 -42.93
N ALA A 184 -46.40 12.84 -42.15
CA ALA A 184 -47.56 12.01 -42.46
C ALA A 184 -48.87 12.82 -42.50
N VAL A 185 -49.02 13.86 -41.68
CA VAL A 185 -50.19 14.77 -41.72
C VAL A 185 -50.13 15.74 -42.91
N LEU A 186 -48.94 16.22 -43.30
CA LEU A 186 -48.80 17.20 -44.37
C LEU A 186 -48.93 16.61 -45.79
N LEU A 187 -48.58 15.34 -45.99
CA LEU A 187 -48.72 14.64 -47.26
C LEU A 187 -50.16 14.63 -47.82
N PRO A 188 -51.21 14.22 -47.08
CA PRO A 188 -52.59 14.22 -47.58
C PRO A 188 -53.18 15.62 -47.78
N LEU A 189 -52.78 16.63 -47.00
CA LEU A 189 -53.20 18.01 -47.24
C LEU A 189 -52.68 18.56 -48.57
N SER A 190 -51.44 18.22 -48.97
CA SER A 190 -50.91 18.64 -50.27
C SER A 190 -51.66 17.98 -51.43
N ALA A 191 -52.02 16.70 -51.31
CA ALA A 191 -52.80 15.98 -52.31
C ALA A 191 -54.24 16.52 -52.44
N ALA A 192 -54.88 16.85 -51.31
CA ALA A 192 -56.21 17.47 -51.30
C ALA A 192 -56.20 18.88 -51.91
N THR A 193 -55.15 19.67 -51.66
CA THR A 193 -55.02 21.04 -52.22
C THR A 193 -54.81 21.00 -53.74
N VAL A 194 -54.01 20.05 -54.25
CA VAL A 194 -53.80 19.86 -55.70
C VAL A 194 -55.08 19.33 -56.38
N ALA A 195 -55.86 18.47 -55.72
CA ALA A 195 -57.15 18.02 -56.22
C ALA A 195 -58.19 19.16 -56.28
N ALA A 196 -58.26 20.01 -55.25
CA ALA A 196 -59.16 21.16 -55.22
C ALA A 196 -58.82 22.20 -56.31
N ALA A 197 -57.54 22.46 -56.58
CA ALA A 197 -57.12 23.39 -57.63
C ALA A 197 -57.49 22.93 -59.06
N LYS A 198 -57.76 21.63 -59.27
CA LYS A 198 -58.16 21.08 -60.57
C LYS A 198 -59.66 21.27 -60.88
N ILE A 199 -60.48 21.55 -59.87
CA ILE A 199 -61.93 21.72 -60.02
C ILE A 199 -62.29 23.18 -60.36
N THR A 200 -61.50 24.17 -59.94
CA THR A 200 -61.75 25.59 -60.21
C THR A 200 -61.35 26.07 -61.61
N LYS A 201 -60.95 25.16 -62.51
CA LYS A 201 -60.57 25.44 -63.91
C LYS A 201 -61.61 24.95 -64.94
N LYS A 202 -62.84 24.68 -64.51
CA LYS A 202 -63.99 24.45 -65.40
C LYS A 202 -65.03 25.54 -65.21
#